data_AF-A0A7W1BNY3-F1
#
_entry.id   AF-A0A7W1BNY3-F1
#
_cell.length_a   1.000
_cell.length_b   1.000
_cell.length_c   1.000
_cell.angle_alpha   90.00
_cell.angle_beta   90.00
_cell.angle_gamma   90.00
#
_symmetry.space_group_name_H-M   'P 1'
#
loop_
_entity.id
_entity.type
_entity.pdbx_description
1 polymer ?
#
loop_
_entity_poly.entity_id
_entity_poly.type
_entity_poly.pdbx_seq_one_letter_code
_entity_poly.pdbx_strand_id
1 'polypeptide(L)'
;MQVCPACGEENLDRARFCLACGGSLGEPAPKGEERKVVSVLFVDLVGFTDRSDRADPEDVRATLRPYHERVKADIERFGGTVEKFIGDAVMAVFGAPVAHEDDAERAVRAALRILETIEGLRAEGLDVAVRAAVTTGQAVVTLGARPERGEGIVAGDVVNTAARL
;
A
#
# COMPACT_ATOMS: atom_id res chain seq x y z
N MET A 1 8.78 8.36 26.17
CA MET A 1 10.15 7.92 26.48
C MET A 1 10.34 6.54 25.89
N GLN A 2 11.52 6.28 25.32
CA GLN A 2 11.88 4.99 24.71
C GLN A 2 13.02 4.35 25.51
N VAL A 3 13.00 3.03 25.63
CA VAL A 3 14.01 2.27 26.37
C VAL A 3 15.05 1.75 25.39
N CYS A 4 16.33 1.98 25.69
CA CYS A 4 17.41 1.46 24.86
C CYS A 4 17.40 -0.08 24.89
N PRO A 5 17.31 -0.76 23.73
CA PRO A 5 17.31 -2.23 23.71
C PRO A 5 18.66 -2.83 24.11
N ALA A 6 19.75 -2.05 24.06
CA ALA A 6 21.10 -2.51 24.38
C ALA A 6 21.43 -2.39 25.88
N CYS A 7 21.03 -1.30 26.55
CA CYS A 7 21.44 -1.04 27.94
C CYS A 7 20.30 -0.69 28.90
N GLY A 8 19.04 -0.63 28.43
CA GLY A 8 17.88 -0.37 29.28
C GLY A 8 17.69 1.09 29.71
N GLU A 9 18.54 2.02 29.26
CA GLU A 9 18.42 3.44 29.61
C GLU A 9 17.13 4.05 29.05
N GLU A 10 16.44 4.86 29.84
CA GLU A 10 15.31 5.67 29.38
C GLU A 10 15.80 6.89 28.61
N ASN A 11 15.38 6.99 27.36
CA ASN A 11 15.78 8.06 26.45
C ASN A 11 14.57 8.87 25.99
N LEU A 12 14.82 10.12 25.59
CA LEU A 12 13.81 10.96 24.94
C LEU A 12 13.33 10.27 23.65
N ASP A 13 12.04 10.44 23.31
CA ASP A 13 11.45 9.82 22.10
C ASP A 13 12.08 10.32 20.79
N ARG A 14 12.77 11.47 20.84
CA ARG A 14 13.52 12.05 19.70
C ARG A 14 14.99 11.66 19.66
N ALA A 15 15.49 10.93 20.66
CA ALA A 15 16.90 10.52 20.72
C ALA A 15 17.19 9.48 19.63
N ARG A 16 18.19 9.75 18.78
CA ARG A 16 18.67 8.81 17.76
C ARG A 16 19.69 7.81 18.31
N PHE A 17 20.37 8.20 19.38
CA PHE A 17 21.38 7.41 20.08
C PHE A 17 21.10 7.42 21.58
N CYS A 18 21.42 6.32 22.23
CA CYS A 18 21.32 6.19 23.68
C CYS A 18 22.29 7.16 24.38
N LEU A 19 21.78 7.94 25.34
CA LEU A 19 22.56 8.89 26.13
C LEU A 19 23.59 8.21 27.05
N ALA A 20 23.40 6.94 27.38
CA ALA A 20 24.30 6.17 28.24
C ALA A 20 25.35 5.36 27.44
N CYS A 21 24.91 4.54 26.48
CA CYS A 21 25.80 3.59 25.80
C CYS A 21 26.16 3.95 24.35
N GLY A 22 25.55 5.01 23.80
CA GLY A 22 25.76 5.41 22.40
C GLY A 22 25.11 4.51 21.34
N GLY A 23 24.40 3.44 21.75
CA GLY A 23 23.71 2.54 20.83
C GLY A 23 22.61 3.26 20.03
N SER A 24 22.47 2.92 18.74
CA SER A 24 21.39 3.46 17.89
C SER A 24 20.03 3.03 18.43
N LEU A 25 19.13 3.99 18.59
CA LEU A 25 17.74 3.76 18.99
C LEU A 25 16.79 3.67 17.78
N GLY A 26 17.35 3.78 16.57
CA GLY A 26 16.60 3.94 15.34
C GLY A 26 16.30 5.42 15.02
N GLU A 27 15.92 5.69 13.78
CA GLU A 27 15.41 7.00 13.40
C GLU A 27 13.95 7.11 13.84
N PRO A 28 13.56 8.19 14.56
CA PRO A 28 12.16 8.39 14.88
C PRO A 28 11.37 8.43 13.58
N ALA A 29 10.32 7.60 13.47
CA ALA A 29 9.45 7.63 12.31
C ALA A 29 9.00 9.07 12.05
N PRO A 30 9.06 9.56 10.80
CA PRO A 30 8.65 10.91 10.49
C PRO A 30 7.19 11.11 10.95
N LYS A 31 6.95 12.17 11.73
CA LYS A 31 5.62 12.50 12.26
C LYS A 31 5.13 13.78 11.60
N GLY A 32 3.85 13.82 11.30
CA GLY A 32 3.19 14.97 10.69
C GLY A 32 2.61 14.67 9.32
N GLU A 33 2.12 15.73 8.70
CA GLU A 33 1.43 15.70 7.41
C GLU A 33 2.19 16.56 6.39
N GLU A 34 2.31 16.08 5.17
CA GLU A 34 2.95 16.80 4.07
C GLU A 34 2.03 16.83 2.85
N ARG A 35 1.94 17.98 2.18
CA ARG A 35 1.26 18.07 0.89
C ARG A 35 2.22 17.63 -0.21
N LYS A 36 1.91 16.52 -0.88
CA LYS A 36 2.72 15.92 -1.95
C LYS A 36 1.90 15.71 -3.21
N VAL A 37 2.60 15.62 -4.34
CA VAL A 37 2.04 15.00 -5.55
C VAL A 37 2.28 13.49 -5.41
N VAL A 38 1.21 12.71 -5.54
CA VAL A 38 1.24 11.26 -5.42
C VAL A 38 0.52 10.65 -6.62
N SER A 39 0.85 9.39 -6.93
CA SER A 39 0.09 8.59 -7.90
C SER A 39 -0.64 7.48 -7.17
N VAL A 40 -1.96 7.49 -7.25
CA VAL A 40 -2.83 6.49 -6.62
C VAL A 40 -3.17 5.44 -7.66
N LEU A 41 -2.95 4.17 -7.31
CA LEU A 41 -3.34 3.00 -8.08
C LEU A 41 -4.50 2.30 -7.38
N PHE A 42 -5.61 2.12 -8.09
CA PHE A 42 -6.66 1.20 -7.72
C PHE A 42 -6.62 -0.02 -8.64
N VAL A 43 -6.75 -1.21 -8.06
CA VAL A 43 -6.93 -2.46 -8.79
C VAL A 43 -8.16 -3.15 -8.22
N ASP A 44 -9.08 -3.58 -9.08
CA ASP A 44 -10.34 -4.16 -8.66
C ASP A 44 -10.70 -5.37 -9.54
N LEU A 45 -11.32 -6.40 -8.95
CA LEU A 45 -11.72 -7.59 -9.67
C LEU A 45 -13.02 -7.35 -10.44
N VAL A 46 -13.01 -7.62 -11.74
CA VAL A 46 -14.18 -7.44 -12.60
C VAL A 46 -15.25 -8.48 -12.25
N GLY A 47 -16.45 -8.00 -11.89
CA GLY A 47 -17.61 -8.85 -11.61
C GLY A 47 -17.43 -9.79 -10.42
N PHE A 48 -16.48 -9.52 -9.52
CA PHE A 48 -16.23 -10.38 -8.37
C PHE A 48 -17.23 -10.15 -7.25
N THR A 49 -17.66 -8.91 -7.00
CA THR A 49 -18.70 -8.60 -6.00
C THR A 49 -19.95 -9.48 -6.19
N ASP A 50 -20.53 -9.51 -7.40
CA ASP A 50 -21.71 -10.31 -7.72
C ASP A 50 -21.48 -11.83 -7.56
N ARG A 51 -20.24 -12.29 -7.83
CA ARG A 51 -19.88 -13.71 -7.67
C ARG A 51 -19.70 -14.08 -6.19
N SER A 52 -19.11 -13.18 -5.41
CA SER A 52 -18.86 -13.39 -3.98
C SER A 52 -20.15 -13.45 -3.16
N ASP A 53 -21.20 -12.71 -3.57
CA ASP A 53 -22.51 -12.72 -2.89
C ASP A 53 -23.19 -14.10 -2.89
N ARG A 54 -22.80 -14.99 -3.81
CA ARG A 54 -23.39 -16.33 -3.98
C ARG A 54 -22.42 -17.45 -3.60
N ALA A 55 -21.18 -17.12 -3.26
CA ALA A 55 -20.14 -18.08 -2.95
C ALA A 55 -20.03 -18.31 -1.44
N ASP A 56 -19.46 -19.46 -1.07
CA ASP A 56 -19.10 -19.72 0.32
C ASP A 56 -17.96 -18.77 0.75
N PRO A 57 -17.99 -18.19 1.96
CA PRO A 57 -16.95 -17.26 2.41
C PRO A 57 -15.54 -17.86 2.38
N GLU A 58 -15.40 -19.16 2.59
CA GLU A 58 -14.14 -19.88 2.55
C GLU A 58 -13.58 -19.91 1.11
N ASP A 59 -14.44 -20.07 0.11
CA ASP A 59 -14.08 -20.05 -1.31
C ASP A 59 -13.70 -18.63 -1.78
N VAL A 60 -14.44 -17.62 -1.32
CA VAL A 60 -14.10 -16.20 -1.56
C VAL A 60 -12.71 -15.91 -1.01
N ARG A 61 -12.44 -16.33 0.23
CA ARG A 61 -11.12 -16.13 0.86
C ARG A 61 -10.02 -16.93 0.16
N ALA A 62 -10.31 -18.15 -0.31
CA ALA A 62 -9.35 -18.96 -1.05
C ALA A 62 -8.96 -18.31 -2.39
N THR A 63 -9.86 -17.54 -3.00
CA THR A 63 -9.60 -16.78 -4.23
C THR A 63 -8.85 -15.47 -3.94
N LEU A 64 -9.29 -14.70 -2.93
CA LEU A 64 -8.71 -13.39 -2.63
C LEU A 64 -7.28 -13.47 -2.08
N ARG A 65 -6.95 -14.51 -1.30
CA ARG A 65 -5.61 -14.63 -0.70
C ARG A 65 -4.46 -14.64 -1.73
N PRO A 66 -4.41 -15.58 -2.70
CA PRO A 66 -3.34 -15.60 -3.71
C PRO A 66 -3.36 -14.35 -4.59
N TYR A 67 -4.54 -13.81 -4.90
CA TYR A 67 -4.70 -12.55 -5.61
C TYR A 67 -4.02 -11.38 -4.86
N HIS A 68 -4.37 -11.16 -3.59
CA HIS A 68 -3.81 -10.10 -2.77
C HIS A 68 -2.30 -10.23 -2.60
N GLU A 69 -1.79 -11.43 -2.34
CA GLU A 69 -0.36 -11.68 -2.19
C GLU A 69 0.41 -11.29 -3.46
N ARG A 70 -0.11 -11.67 -4.63
CA ARG A 70 0.58 -11.43 -5.90
C ARG A 70 0.50 -9.97 -6.35
N VAL A 71 -0.66 -9.35 -6.21
CA VAL A 71 -0.85 -7.91 -6.49
C VAL A 71 0.01 -7.06 -5.57
N LYS A 72 0.04 -7.36 -4.27
CA LYS A 72 0.91 -6.68 -3.31
C LYS A 72 2.37 -6.77 -3.72
N ALA A 73 2.84 -7.97 -4.05
CA ALA A 73 4.22 -8.19 -4.46
C ALA A 73 4.59 -7.38 -5.71
N ASP A 74 3.70 -7.30 -6.70
CA ASP A 74 3.93 -6.48 -7.89
C ASP A 74 3.97 -4.98 -7.56
N ILE A 75 3.06 -4.48 -6.72
CA ILE A 75 3.04 -3.07 -6.28
C ILE A 75 4.34 -2.70 -5.56
N GLU A 76 4.72 -3.49 -4.55
CA GLU A 76 5.92 -3.25 -3.75
C GLU A 76 7.20 -3.35 -4.59
N ARG A 77 7.23 -4.23 -5.59
CA ARG A 77 8.37 -4.35 -6.53
C ARG A 77 8.63 -3.08 -7.31
N PHE A 78 7.61 -2.29 -7.62
CA PHE A 78 7.75 -0.99 -8.28
C PHE A 78 7.85 0.19 -7.30
N GLY A 79 8.02 -0.08 -5.99
CA GLY A 79 8.17 0.93 -4.96
C GLY A 79 6.87 1.59 -4.51
N GLY A 80 5.73 1.00 -4.83
CA GLY A 80 4.43 1.44 -4.32
C GLY A 80 4.19 0.93 -2.91
N THR A 81 3.45 1.70 -2.11
CA THR A 81 2.97 1.27 -0.79
C THR A 81 1.51 0.86 -0.92
N VAL A 82 1.19 -0.40 -0.58
CA VAL A 82 -0.20 -0.83 -0.45
C VAL A 82 -0.79 -0.15 0.78
N GLU A 83 -1.82 0.67 0.58
CA GLU A 83 -2.50 1.35 1.67
C GLU A 83 -3.53 0.41 2.32
N LYS A 84 -4.37 -0.26 1.53
CA LYS A 84 -5.41 -1.15 2.05
C LYS A 84 -5.97 -2.08 0.99
N PHE A 85 -6.55 -3.17 1.49
CA PHE A 85 -7.45 -4.05 0.75
C PHE A 85 -8.89 -3.72 1.14
N ILE A 86 -9.77 -3.61 0.16
CA ILE A 86 -11.18 -3.26 0.31
C ILE A 86 -11.99 -4.36 -0.40
N GLY A 87 -12.18 -5.49 0.28
CA GLY A 87 -12.77 -6.67 -0.36
C GLY A 87 -11.84 -7.22 -1.45
N ASP A 88 -12.27 -7.08 -2.70
CA ASP A 88 -11.57 -7.42 -3.95
C ASP A 88 -10.74 -6.29 -4.55
N ALA A 89 -10.92 -5.07 -4.05
CA ALA A 89 -10.14 -3.92 -4.48
C ALA A 89 -8.86 -3.75 -3.66
N VAL A 90 -7.80 -3.29 -4.32
CA VAL A 90 -6.50 -2.92 -3.73
C VAL A 90 -6.25 -1.44 -4.03
N MET A 91 -5.95 -0.68 -2.98
CA MET A 91 -5.51 0.71 -3.11
C MET A 91 -4.03 0.80 -2.74
N ALA A 92 -3.24 1.41 -3.62
CA ALA A 92 -1.84 1.68 -3.40
C ALA A 92 -1.45 3.10 -3.79
N VAL A 93 -0.35 3.56 -3.22
CA VAL A 93 0.17 4.91 -3.41
C VAL A 93 1.64 4.86 -3.78
N PHE A 94 1.99 5.60 -4.81
CA PHE A 94 3.35 5.91 -5.22
C PHE A 94 3.62 7.38 -4.88
N GLY A 95 4.80 7.65 -4.33
CA GLY A 95 5.18 8.97 -3.83
C GLY A 95 4.96 9.21 -2.34
N ALA A 96 4.51 8.18 -1.62
CA ALA A 96 4.37 8.17 -0.17
C ALA A 96 4.84 6.82 0.41
N PRO A 97 5.59 6.83 1.53
CA PRO A 97 6.08 8.01 2.26
C PRO A 97 7.24 8.73 1.54
N VAL A 98 7.94 8.02 0.64
CA VAL A 98 9.09 8.55 -0.11
C VAL A 98 8.68 8.85 -1.55
N ALA A 99 8.96 10.08 -1.99
CA ALA A 99 8.69 10.56 -3.34
C ALA A 99 9.86 10.33 -4.29
N HIS A 100 9.54 10.06 -5.54
CA HIS A 100 10.49 9.89 -6.64
C HIS A 100 9.94 10.57 -7.90
N GLU A 101 10.82 10.99 -8.80
CA GLU A 101 10.41 11.73 -10.01
C GLU A 101 9.57 10.88 -10.96
N ASP A 102 9.72 9.55 -10.90
CA ASP A 102 9.08 8.57 -11.78
C ASP A 102 7.85 7.87 -11.16
N ASP A 103 7.29 8.38 -10.06
CA ASP A 103 6.18 7.75 -9.34
C ASP A 103 4.96 7.41 -10.21
N ALA A 104 4.58 8.31 -11.13
CA ALA A 104 3.47 8.08 -12.05
C ALA A 104 3.77 6.95 -13.04
N GLU A 105 4.99 6.91 -13.57
CA GLU A 105 5.44 5.85 -14.48
C GLU A 105 5.46 4.50 -13.77
N ARG A 106 5.98 4.45 -12.54
CA ARG A 106 6.03 3.22 -11.74
C ARG A 106 4.65 2.70 -11.37
N ALA A 107 3.71 3.59 -11.06
CA ALA A 107 2.31 3.21 -10.83
C ALA A 107 1.69 2.54 -12.07
N VAL A 108 1.93 3.10 -13.26
CA VAL A 108 1.45 2.50 -14.52
C VAL A 108 2.15 1.18 -14.83
N ARG A 109 3.47 1.09 -14.63
CA ARG A 109 4.22 -0.17 -14.81
C ARG A 109 3.75 -1.26 -13.85
N ALA A 110 3.44 -0.91 -12.60
CA ALA A 110 2.85 -1.82 -11.64
C ALA A 110 1.47 -2.29 -12.11
N ALA A 111 0.61 -1.38 -12.56
CA ALA A 111 -0.71 -1.72 -13.09
C ALA A 111 -0.61 -2.72 -14.26
N LEU A 112 0.25 -2.45 -15.25
CA LEU A 112 0.47 -3.34 -16.39
C LEU A 112 1.00 -4.71 -15.95
N ARG A 113 1.96 -4.73 -15.02
CA ARG A 113 2.49 -5.98 -14.47
C ARG A 113 1.39 -6.81 -13.79
N ILE A 114 0.50 -6.16 -13.04
CA ILE A 114 -0.62 -6.82 -12.38
C ILE A 114 -1.54 -7.47 -13.42
N LEU A 115 -1.83 -6.80 -14.55
CA LEU A 115 -2.60 -7.42 -15.63
C LEU A 115 -1.95 -8.73 -16.12
N GLU A 116 -0.64 -8.73 -16.37
CA GLU A 116 0.10 -9.94 -16.78
C GLU A 116 0.04 -11.04 -15.72
N THR A 117 0.22 -10.67 -14.45
CA THR A 117 0.16 -11.58 -13.31
C THR A 117 -1.20 -12.26 -13.20
N ILE A 118 -2.28 -11.51 -13.43
CA ILE A 118 -3.65 -12.03 -13.35
C ILE A 118 -3.93 -13.03 -14.46
N GLU A 119 -3.39 -12.82 -15.66
CA GLU A 119 -3.45 -13.82 -16.73
C GLU A 119 -2.70 -15.11 -16.35
N GLY A 120 -1.59 -15.00 -15.61
CA GLY A 120 -0.93 -16.16 -15.01
C GLY A 120 -1.81 -16.92 -14.02
N LEU A 121 -2.46 -16.21 -13.09
CA LEU A 121 -3.41 -16.81 -12.13
C LEU A 121 -4.60 -17.46 -12.83
N ARG A 122 -5.07 -16.87 -13.94
CA ARG A 122 -6.11 -17.46 -14.79
C ARG A 122 -5.67 -18.79 -15.39
N ALA A 123 -4.43 -18.87 -15.87
CA ALA A 123 -3.86 -20.12 -16.39
C ALA A 123 -3.68 -21.18 -15.28
N GLU A 124 -3.50 -20.78 -14.03
CA GLU A 124 -3.46 -21.65 -12.84
C GLU A 124 -4.86 -22.09 -12.36
N GLY A 125 -5.93 -21.62 -13.01
CA GLY A 125 -7.31 -22.02 -12.76
C GLY A 125 -8.14 -21.05 -11.92
N LEU A 126 -7.61 -19.89 -11.53
CA LEU A 126 -8.40 -18.86 -10.87
C LEU A 126 -9.16 -18.02 -11.92
N ASP A 127 -10.49 -18.10 -11.93
CA ASP A 127 -11.32 -17.30 -12.84
C ASP A 127 -11.42 -15.83 -12.40
N VAL A 128 -10.33 -15.08 -12.56
CA VAL A 128 -10.22 -13.67 -12.16
C VAL A 128 -9.86 -12.79 -13.36
N ALA A 129 -10.40 -11.58 -13.35
CA ALA A 129 -10.03 -10.50 -14.24
C ALA A 129 -9.96 -9.22 -13.41
N VAL A 130 -9.09 -8.29 -13.78
CA VAL A 130 -8.92 -7.03 -13.06
C VAL A 130 -9.10 -5.84 -13.97
N ARG A 131 -9.50 -4.73 -13.37
CA ARG A 131 -9.34 -3.38 -13.90
C ARG A 131 -8.34 -2.63 -13.02
N ALA A 132 -7.53 -1.77 -13.63
CA ALA A 132 -6.59 -0.95 -12.91
C ALA A 132 -6.72 0.51 -13.35
N ALA A 133 -6.74 1.42 -12.39
CA ALA A 133 -6.84 2.85 -12.59
C ALA A 133 -5.69 3.56 -11.88
N VAL A 134 -5.03 4.48 -12.58
CA VAL A 134 -3.96 5.32 -12.02
C VAL A 134 -4.37 6.77 -12.14
N THR A 135 -4.29 7.52 -11.04
CA THR A 135 -4.48 8.98 -11.05
C THR A 135 -3.36 9.65 -10.27
N THR A 136 -2.76 10.68 -10.86
CA THR A 136 -1.74 11.50 -10.21
C THR A 136 -2.33 12.84 -9.81
N GLY A 137 -2.04 13.29 -8.59
CA GLY A 137 -2.60 14.54 -8.08
C GLY A 137 -2.03 14.92 -6.72
N GLN A 138 -2.44 16.10 -6.24
CA GLN A 138 -2.04 16.55 -4.92
C GLN A 138 -2.85 15.88 -3.82
N ALA A 139 -2.17 15.50 -2.74
CA ALA A 139 -2.79 14.96 -1.56
C ALA A 139 -2.00 15.31 -0.30
N VAL A 140 -2.65 15.17 0.85
CA VAL A 140 -1.99 15.21 2.16
C VAL A 140 -1.53 13.79 2.50
N VAL A 141 -0.26 13.66 2.84
CA VAL A 141 0.39 12.39 3.20
C VAL A 141 0.74 12.41 4.69
N THR A 142 0.28 11.41 5.43
CA THR A 142 0.63 11.20 6.83
C THR A 142 1.91 10.36 6.90
N LEU A 143 3.05 10.99 7.22
CA LEU A 143 4.38 10.36 7.10
C LEU A 143 4.61 9.18 8.05
N GLY A 144 3.90 9.18 9.18
CA GLY A 144 4.00 8.15 10.21
C GLY A 144 2.87 7.14 10.17
N ALA A 145 2.04 7.17 9.12
CA ALA A 145 0.90 6.27 8.99
C ALA A 145 1.37 4.81 8.95
N ARG A 146 0.60 3.97 9.62
CA ARG A 146 0.74 2.51 9.66
C ARG A 146 -0.45 1.86 8.95
N PRO A 147 -0.35 1.60 7.63
CA PRO A 147 -1.41 0.97 6.85
C PRO A 147 -1.84 -0.38 7.44
N GLU A 148 -0.88 -1.13 7.99
CA GLU A 148 -1.12 -2.41 8.66
C GLU A 148 -1.97 -2.29 9.94
N ARG A 149 -2.11 -1.08 10.49
CA ARG A 149 -3.00 -0.75 11.61
C ARG A 149 -4.28 -0.03 11.17
N GLY A 150 -4.51 0.08 9.87
CA GLY A 150 -5.67 0.78 9.29
C GLY A 150 -5.52 2.29 9.23
N GLU A 151 -4.32 2.84 9.42
CA GLU A 151 -4.08 4.28 9.28
C GLU A 151 -3.96 4.65 7.80
N GLY A 152 -4.72 5.65 7.36
CA GLY A 152 -4.65 6.14 5.97
C GLY A 152 -3.35 6.89 5.71
N ILE A 153 -2.65 6.52 4.64
CA ILE A 153 -1.43 7.21 4.21
C ILE A 153 -1.79 8.53 3.54
N VAL A 154 -2.84 8.54 2.71
CA VAL A 154 -3.16 9.65 1.82
C VAL A 154 -4.61 10.11 1.95
N ALA A 155 -4.81 11.42 1.98
CA ALA A 155 -6.12 12.06 1.89
C ALA A 155 -6.13 13.14 0.80
N GLY A 156 -7.12 13.10 -0.10
CA GLY A 156 -7.29 14.10 -1.15
C GLY A 156 -8.23 13.63 -2.26
N ASP A 157 -8.64 14.57 -3.11
CA ASP A 157 -9.56 14.31 -4.23
C ASP A 157 -8.99 13.32 -5.27
N VAL A 158 -7.66 13.25 -5.39
CA VAL A 158 -6.98 12.26 -6.24
C VAL A 158 -7.37 10.83 -5.89
N VAL A 159 -7.61 10.52 -4.60
CA VAL A 159 -8.04 9.19 -4.14
C VAL A 159 -9.46 8.89 -4.63
N ASN A 160 -10.36 9.85 -4.49
CA ASN A 160 -11.75 9.71 -4.93
C ASN A 160 -11.87 9.62 -6.45
N THR A 161 -11.04 10.36 -7.19
CA THR A 161 -10.99 10.30 -8.65
C THR A 161 -10.49 8.93 -9.11
N ALA A 162 -9.38 8.45 -8.53
CA ALA A 162 -8.84 7.13 -8.87
C ALA A 162 -9.84 6.00 -8.60
N ALA A 163 -10.62 6.08 -7.53
CA ALA A 163 -11.63 5.08 -7.18
C ALA A 163 -12.83 5.03 -8.14
N ARG A 164 -13.02 6.02 -9.01
CA ARG A 164 -14.16 6.12 -9.94
C ARG A 164 -13.83 5.74 -11.39
N LEU A 165 -12.54 5.64 -11.72
CA LEU A 165 -12.05 5.26 -13.05
C LEU A 165 -12.08 3.73 -13.20
#